data_AF-A0A3B9AN84-F1
#
_entry.id   AF-A0A3B9AN84-F1
#
_cell.length_a   1.000
_cell.length_b   1.000
_cell.length_c   1.000
_cell.angle_alpha   90.00
_cell.angle_beta   90.00
_cell.angle_gamma   90.00
#
_symmetry.space_group_name_H-M   'P 1'
#
loop_
_entity.id
_entity.type
_entity.pdbx_description
1 polymer ?
#
loop_
_entity_poly.entity_id
_entity_poly.type
_entity_poly.pdbx_seq_one_letter_code
_entity_poly.pdbx_strand_id
1 'polypeptide(L)'
;MSHPGFTEVTQLDPSIKLDIRYATTDNFTKSKIYDCPNCLLRPEVAEAVVKAHKNLKKRGLGLKMFDCYRPRPYQQRLWDKV
;
A
#
# COMPACT_ATOMS: atom_id res chain seq x y z
N MET A 1 -13.56 -3.70 -8.08
CA MET A 1 -14.73 -3.73 -7.16
C MET A 1 -14.29 -3.07 -5.87
N SER A 2 -14.71 -1.84 -5.65
CA SER A 2 -14.53 -1.13 -4.37
C SER A 2 -15.34 -1.82 -3.30
N HIS A 3 -14.69 -2.33 -2.26
CA HIS A 3 -15.37 -2.87 -1.09
C HIS A 3 -15.75 -1.68 -0.20
N PRO A 4 -16.97 -1.58 0.38
CA PRO A 4 -17.40 -0.39 1.12
C PRO A 4 -16.43 0.09 2.22
N GLY A 5 -15.54 -0.76 2.73
CA GLY A 5 -14.50 -0.37 3.68
C GLY A 5 -13.13 0.00 3.09
N PHE A 6 -12.82 -0.39 1.85
CA PHE A 6 -11.47 -0.28 1.29
C PHE A 6 -11.44 -0.04 -0.22
N THR A 7 -10.50 0.82 -0.63
CA THR A 7 -10.18 1.15 -2.01
C THR A 7 -8.74 0.77 -2.31
N GLU A 8 -8.54 0.06 -3.41
CA GLU A 8 -7.21 -0.18 -3.97
C GLU A 8 -6.72 1.12 -4.64
N VAL A 9 -5.60 1.69 -4.16
CA VAL A 9 -5.16 3.02 -4.58
C VAL A 9 -4.85 3.08 -6.08
N THR A 10 -4.36 1.98 -6.66
CA THR A 10 -4.04 1.89 -8.09
C THR A 10 -5.27 1.87 -9.00
N GLN A 11 -6.46 1.58 -8.46
CA GLN A 11 -7.72 1.74 -9.21
C GLN A 11 -8.10 3.22 -9.37
N LEU A 12 -7.64 4.10 -8.48
CA LEU A 12 -7.89 5.53 -8.57
C LEU A 12 -6.80 6.27 -9.37
N ASP A 13 -5.53 5.85 -9.23
CA ASP A 13 -4.43 6.35 -10.05
C ASP A 13 -3.38 5.25 -10.27
N PRO A 14 -3.36 4.60 -11.45
CA PRO A 14 -2.43 3.51 -11.75
C PRO A 14 -0.98 3.97 -11.92
N SER A 15 -0.70 5.28 -11.90
CA SER A 15 0.67 5.80 -11.96
C SER A 15 1.38 5.82 -10.60
N ILE A 16 0.65 5.61 -9.50
CA ILE A 16 1.24 5.38 -8.18
C ILE A 16 2.02 4.07 -8.19
N LYS A 17 3.28 4.10 -7.76
CA LYS A 17 4.13 2.90 -7.73
C LYS A 17 3.90 2.12 -6.45
N LEU A 18 3.69 0.81 -6.58
CA LEU A 18 3.64 -0.10 -5.44
C LEU A 18 4.96 -0.86 -5.31
N ASP A 19 5.48 -0.88 -4.10
CA ASP A 19 6.66 -1.64 -3.69
C ASP A 19 6.37 -2.22 -2.30
N ILE A 20 5.30 -3.02 -2.22
CA ILE A 20 4.76 -3.52 -0.95
C ILE A 20 5.77 -4.49 -0.32
N ARG A 21 6.61 -3.96 0.57
CA ARG A 21 7.82 -4.62 1.08
C ARG A 21 7.53 -5.92 1.81
N TYR A 22 6.39 -5.96 2.51
CA TYR A 22 5.95 -7.13 3.25
C TYR A 22 5.36 -8.25 2.37
N ALA A 23 5.10 -8.00 1.08
CA ALA A 23 4.74 -9.02 0.09
C ALA A 23 5.98 -9.66 -0.59
N THR A 24 7.18 -9.16 -0.29
CA THR A 24 8.46 -9.67 -0.79
C THR A 24 9.36 -10.08 0.38
N THR A 25 10.54 -10.60 0.10
CA THR A 25 11.59 -10.82 1.10
C THR A 25 12.49 -9.59 1.31
N ASP A 26 12.27 -8.51 0.54
CA ASP A 26 12.98 -7.24 0.67
C ASP A 26 12.36 -6.38 1.77
N ASN A 27 12.43 -6.89 2.99
CA ASN A 27 12.09 -6.19 4.21
C ASN A 27 13.02 -6.67 5.33
N PHE A 28 12.92 -6.05 6.51
CA PHE A 28 13.86 -6.33 7.60
C PHE A 28 13.72 -7.76 8.18
N THR A 29 12.55 -8.42 8.03
CA THR A 29 12.34 -9.81 8.48
C THR A 29 12.91 -10.86 7.52
N LYS A 30 13.35 -10.44 6.32
CA LYS A 30 13.80 -11.32 5.22
C LYS A 30 12.80 -12.40 4.82
N SER A 31 11.53 -12.25 5.21
CA SER A 31 10.45 -13.20 4.98
C SER A 31 9.27 -12.50 4.31
N LYS A 32 8.47 -13.23 3.52
CA LYS A 32 7.18 -12.74 3.03
C LYS A 32 6.16 -12.79 4.17
N ILE A 33 5.53 -11.66 4.46
CA ILE A 33 4.47 -11.55 5.47
C ILE A 33 3.10 -11.59 4.79
N TYR A 34 2.91 -10.79 3.74
CA TYR A 34 1.66 -10.68 2.98
C TYR A 34 1.62 -11.66 1.82
N ASP A 35 0.41 -12.13 1.50
CA ASP A 35 0.19 -13.07 0.40
C ASP A 35 0.05 -12.34 -0.96
N CYS A 36 -0.29 -11.04 -0.96
CA CYS A 36 -0.40 -10.22 -2.17
C CYS A 36 0.15 -8.79 -1.98
N PRO A 37 0.58 -8.12 -3.08
CA PRO A 37 1.16 -6.77 -3.03
C PRO A 37 0.12 -5.66 -3.26
N ASN A 38 -1.14 -5.86 -2.84
CA ASN A 38 -2.19 -4.86 -3.03
C ASN A 38 -2.08 -3.73 -1.98
N CYS A 39 -2.43 -2.51 -2.38
CA CYS A 39 -2.45 -1.35 -1.50
C CYS A 39 -3.90 -0.90 -1.24
N LEU A 40 -4.52 -1.55 -0.25
CA LEU A 40 -5.85 -1.18 0.21
C LEU A 40 -5.76 -0.06 1.24
N LEU A 41 -6.58 0.97 1.07
CA LEU A 41 -6.72 2.10 1.98
C LEU A 41 -8.20 2.36 2.27
N ARG A 42 -8.52 3.03 3.38
CA ARG A 42 -9.88 3.56 3.57
C ARG A 42 -10.19 4.55 2.42
N PRO A 43 -11.43 4.60 1.90
CA PRO A 43 -11.75 5.38 0.71
C PRO A 43 -11.26 6.84 0.76
N GLU A 44 -11.48 7.55 1.87
CA GLU A 44 -11.06 8.94 1.99
C GLU A 44 -9.53 9.12 2.02
N VAL A 45 -8.80 8.11 2.51
CA VAL A 45 -7.33 8.10 2.52
C VAL A 45 -6.82 7.85 1.11
N ALA A 46 -7.45 6.94 0.36
CA ALA A 46 -7.08 6.68 -1.03
C ALA A 46 -7.23 7.95 -1.89
N GLU A 47 -8.33 8.69 -1.72
CA GLU A 47 -8.56 9.96 -2.41
C GLU A 47 -7.52 11.02 -2.02
N ALA A 48 -7.21 11.16 -0.73
CA ALA A 48 -6.20 12.10 -0.26
C ALA A 48 -4.79 11.79 -0.80
N VAL A 49 -4.42 10.50 -0.84
CA VAL A 49 -3.15 10.03 -1.43
C VAL A 49 -3.09 10.36 -2.92
N VAL A 50 -4.15 10.13 -3.67
CA VAL A 50 -4.21 10.47 -5.10
C VAL A 50 -4.10 11.98 -5.32
N LYS A 51 -4.75 12.79 -4.49
CA LYS A 51 -4.62 14.25 -4.54
C LYS A 51 -3.18 14.71 -4.29
N ALA A 52 -2.52 14.15 -3.27
CA ALA A 52 -1.11 14.42 -2.98
C ALA A 52 -0.20 13.98 -4.14
N HIS A 53 -0.43 12.78 -4.70
CA HIS A 53 0.29 12.26 -5.85
C HIS A 53 0.19 13.20 -7.05
N LYS A 54 -1.02 13.64 -7.40
CA LYS A 54 -1.27 14.57 -8.51
C LYS A 54 -0.56 15.92 -8.30
N ASN A 55 -0.49 16.42 -7.07
CA ASN A 55 0.27 17.63 -6.78
C ASN A 55 1.78 17.45 -6.94
N LEU A 56 2.32 16.30 -6.53
CA LEU A 56 3.73 15.96 -6.73
C LEU A 56 4.09 15.79 -8.21
N LYS A 57 3.18 15.24 -9.03
CA LYS A 57 3.39 15.09 -10.49
C LYS A 57 3.66 16.40 -11.20
N LYS A 58 3.07 17.51 -10.73
CA LYS A 58 3.33 18.86 -11.28
C LYS A 58 4.80 19.29 -11.13
N ARG A 59 5.55 18.62 -10.25
CA ARG A 59 6.98 18.86 -9.97
C ARG A 59 7.87 17.74 -10.50
N GLY A 60 7.35 16.85 -11.35
CA GLY A 60 8.08 15.67 -11.82
C GLY A 60 8.29 14.59 -10.76
N LEU A 61 7.55 14.64 -9.64
CA LEU A 61 7.65 13.69 -8.53
C LEU A 61 6.43 12.77 -8.47
N GLY A 62 6.54 11.67 -7.72
CA GLY A 62 5.45 10.74 -7.49
C GLY A 62 5.56 10.05 -6.14
N LEU A 63 4.48 9.37 -5.76
CA LEU A 63 4.43 8.54 -4.55
C LEU A 63 4.77 7.10 -4.91
N LYS A 64 5.53 6.47 -4.01
CA LYS A 64 5.77 5.03 -3.98
C LYS A 64 5.25 4.51 -2.64
N MET A 65 4.37 3.52 -2.67
CA MET A 65 3.77 2.93 -1.48
C MET A 65 4.57 1.69 -1.07
N PHE A 66 5.03 1.65 0.18
CA PHE A 66 5.76 0.52 0.75
C PHE A 66 4.88 -0.40 1.61
N ASP A 67 3.80 0.14 2.16
CA ASP A 67 2.84 -0.57 2.99
C ASP A 67 1.51 0.20 3.01
N CYS A 68 0.41 -0.50 3.24
CA CYS A 68 -0.95 0.05 3.26
C CYS A 68 -1.77 -0.64 4.38
N TYR A 69 -3.04 -0.98 4.16
CA TYR A 69 -3.80 -1.73 5.15
C TYR A 69 -3.14 -3.07 5.48
N ARG A 70 -2.89 -3.30 6.78
CA ARG A 70 -2.40 -4.56 7.31
C ARG A 70 -3.48 -5.24 8.16
N PRO A 71 -4.12 -6.31 7.65
CA PRO A 71 -5.04 -7.11 8.46
C PRO A 71 -4.37 -7.71 9.70
N ARG A 72 -5.13 -7.87 10.79
CA ARG A 72 -4.62 -8.39 12.07
C ARG A 72 -3.80 -9.70 11.96
N PRO A 73 -4.19 -10.72 11.18
CA PRO A 73 -3.37 -11.93 11.04
C PRO A 73 -1.97 -11.65 10.50
N TYR A 74 -1.83 -10.71 9.56
CA TYR A 74 -0.53 -10.31 9.03
C TYR A 74 0.28 -9.47 10.02
N GLN A 75 -0.38 -8.65 10.84
CA GLN A 75 0.28 -7.98 11.96
C GLN A 75 0.83 -8.99 12.96
N GLN A 76 0.10 -10.08 13.25
CA GLN A 76 0.60 -11.15 14.10
C GLN A 76 1.79 -11.87 13.43
N ARG A 77 1.69 -12.24 12.15
CA ARG A 77 2.82 -12.84 11.41
C ARG A 77 4.08 -11.98 11.45
N LEU A 78 3.93 -10.65 11.37
CA LEU A 78 5.05 -9.72 11.48
C LEU A 78 5.61 -9.70 12.91
N TRP A 79 4.75 -9.69 13.93
CA TRP A 79 5.13 -9.75 15.34
C TRP A 79 5.92 -11.01 15.67
N ASP A 80 5.52 -12.17 15.14
CA ASP A 80 6.18 -13.46 15.40
C ASP A 80 7.60 -13.54 14.77
N LYS A 81 8.00 -12.54 13.98
CA LYS A 81 9.31 -12.44 13.33
C LYS A 81 10.28 -11.48 14.02
N VAL A 82 9.83 -10.75 15.05
CA VAL A 82 10.61 -9.73 15.77
C VAL A 82 10.82 -10.05 17.24
#